data_AF-A0A523RQN9-F1
#
_entry.id   AF-A0A523RQN9-F1
#
_cell.length_a   1.000
_cell.length_b   1.000
_cell.length_c   1.000
_cell.angle_alpha   90.00
_cell.angle_beta   90.00
_cell.angle_gamma   90.00
#
_symmetry.space_group_name_H-M   'P 1'
#
loop_
_entity.id
_entity.type
_entity.pdbx_description
1 polymer ?
#
loop_
_entity_poly.entity_id
_entity_poly.type
_entity_poly.pdbx_seq_one_letter_code
_entity_poly.pdbx_strand_id
1 'polypeptide(L)' 'MEVLGPVGSHSVRAVIEKYEPLLGMHGHIHESVGYREIGRTLCVNPGSEYREGILKGFIINIDDGKVTAGRVEL' A
#
# COMPACT_ATOMS: atom_id res chain seq x y z
N MET A 1 10.02 -24.33 3.97
CA MET A 1 9.29 -23.74 5.10
C MET A 1 8.59 -22.53 4.54
N GLU A 2 7.25 -22.54 4.46
CA GLU A 2 6.50 -21.36 3.99
C GLU A 2 6.68 -20.24 5.02
N VAL A 3 7.18 -19.10 4.57
CA VAL A 3 7.32 -17.91 5.40
C VAL A 3 6.00 -17.15 5.33
N LEU A 4 5.21 -17.21 6.40
CA LEU A 4 4.05 -16.35 6.59
C LEU A 4 4.51 -15.08 7.32
N GLY A 5 4.59 -13.97 6.61
CA GLY A 5 5.00 -12.70 7.20
C GLY A 5 5.20 -11.59 6.17
N PRO A 6 5.39 -10.34 6.64
CA PRO A 6 5.68 -9.22 5.76
C PRO A 6 7.03 -9.42 5.06
N VAL A 7 7.02 -9.33 3.73
CA VAL A 7 8.22 -9.43 2.86
C VAL A 7 8.69 -8.08 2.33
N GLY A 8 8.33 -7.00 3.03
CA GLY A 8 8.73 -5.64 2.69
C GLY A 8 10.20 -5.35 3.04
N SER A 9 10.65 -4.14 2.72
CA SER A 9 12.00 -3.68 3.03
C SER A 9 12.08 -2.96 4.37
N HIS A 10 13.06 -3.34 5.21
CA HIS A 10 13.40 -2.63 6.43
C HIS A 10 13.86 -1.19 6.17
N SER A 11 14.57 -0.93 5.06
CA SER A 11 15.02 0.42 4.73
C SER A 11 13.85 1.32 4.31
N VAL A 12 12.86 0.78 3.59
CA VAL A 12 11.62 1.50 3.25
C VAL A 12 10.84 1.83 4.51
N ARG A 13 10.72 0.86 5.44
CA ARG A 13 10.11 1.11 6.74
C ARG A 13 10.80 2.23 7.50
N ALA A 14 12.13 2.23 7.56
CA ALA A 14 12.89 3.28 8.25
C ALA A 14 12.68 4.67 7.63
N VAL A 15 12.53 4.76 6.31
CA VAL A 15 12.20 6.02 5.62
C VAL A 15 10.79 6.49 5.99
N ILE A 16 9.81 5.60 6.03
CA ILE A 16 8.42 5.93 6.42
C ILE A 16 8.39 6.41 7.87
N GLU A 17 9.02 5.69 8.80
CA GLU A 17 9.07 6.04 10.22
C GLU A 17 9.83 7.36 10.47
N LYS A 18 10.86 7.67 9.66
CA LYS A 18 11.65 8.90 9.81
C LYS A 18 10.94 10.14 9.30
N TYR A 19 10.31 10.06 8.13
CA TYR A 19 9.76 11.23 7.43
C TYR A 19 8.25 11.35 7.54
N GLU A 20 7.56 10.32 8.02
CA GLU A 20 6.12 10.30 8.27
C GLU A 20 5.28 10.93 7.13
N PRO A 21 5.46 10.51 5.86
CA PRO A 21 4.70 11.06 4.74
C PRO A 21 3.19 10.82 4.92
N LEU A 22 2.35 11.56 4.21
CA LEU A 22 0.90 11.34 4.26
C LEU A 22 0.47 9.98 3.69
N LEU A 23 1.15 9.53 2.63
CA LEU A 23 0.80 8.34 1.86
C LEU A 23 2.06 7.61 1.41
N GLY A 24 2.08 6.28 1.57
CA GLY A 24 3.06 5.37 0.98
C GLY A 24 2.38 4.49 -0.06
N MET A 25 2.80 4.56 -1.32
CA MET A 25 2.30 3.69 -2.38
C MET A 25 3.32 2.58 -2.66
N HIS A 26 2.88 1.34 -2.54
CA HIS A 26 3.73 0.15 -2.62
C HIS A 26 3.23 -0.83 -3.68
N GLY A 27 4.10 -1.77 -4.04
CA GLY A 27 3.83 -2.86 -4.97
C GLY A 27 4.69 -4.06 -4.62
N HIS A 28 5.43 -4.60 -5.61
CA HIS A 28 6.34 -5.75 -5.49
C HIS A 28 5.66 -7.12 -5.43
N ILE A 29 4.73 -7.33 -4.50
CA ILE A 29 3.95 -8.58 -4.41
C ILE A 29 2.54 -8.32 -4.93
N HIS A 30 2.23 -8.87 -6.10
CA HIS A 30 1.01 -8.58 -6.84
C HIS A 30 -0.22 -9.18 -6.14
N GLU A 31 -0.04 -10.28 -5.44
CA GLU A 31 -1.06 -11.01 -4.69
C GLU A 31 -1.39 -10.34 -3.34
N SER A 32 -0.58 -9.37 -2.90
CA SER A 32 -0.70 -8.73 -1.58
C SER A 32 -1.48 -7.42 -1.64
N VAL A 33 -2.79 -7.51 -1.88
CA VAL A 33 -3.66 -6.33 -1.85
C VAL A 33 -3.96 -5.91 -0.41
N GLY A 34 -3.81 -4.63 -0.08
CA GLY A 34 -4.22 -4.12 1.22
C GLY A 34 -3.74 -2.71 1.54
N TYR A 35 -4.04 -2.26 2.75
CA TYR A 35 -3.54 -1.02 3.30
C TYR A 35 -3.22 -1.19 4.78
N ARG A 36 -2.30 -0.35 5.29
CA ARG A 36 -1.92 -0.32 6.69
C ARG A 36 -1.38 1.06 7.05
N GLU A 37 -1.66 1.52 8.25
CA GLU A 37 -1.04 2.72 8.80
C GLU A 37 0.28 2.38 9.50
N ILE A 38 1.31 3.18 9.22
CA ILE A 38 2.60 3.17 9.93
C ILE A 38 2.81 4.60 10.46
N GLY A 39 2.62 4.79 11.77
CA GLY A 39 2.51 6.14 12.32
C GLY A 39 1.32 6.87 11.69
N ARG A 40 1.53 8.08 11.16
CA ARG A 40 0.52 8.83 10.39
C ARG A 40 0.43 8.47 8.91
N THR A 41 1.33 7.63 8.40
CA THR A 41 1.41 7.32 6.97
C THR A 41 0.44 6.21 6.61
N LEU A 42 -0.52 6.50 5.73
CA LEU A 42 -1.32 5.46 5.10
C LEU A 42 -0.49 4.75 4.02
N CYS A 43 -0.17 3.48 4.20
CA CYS A 43 0.55 2.67 3.21
C CYS A 43 -0.44 1.78 2.46
N VAL A 44 -0.44 1.82 1.13
CA VAL A 44 -1.33 1.03 0.28
C VAL A 44 -0.56 0.16 -0.70
N ASN A 45 -1.07 -1.04 -0.97
CA ASN A 45 -0.67 -1.89 -2.09
C ASN A 45 -1.94 -2.31 -2.85
N PRO A 46 -2.17 -1.83 -4.08
CA PRO A 46 -3.33 -2.21 -4.89
C PRO A 46 -3.29 -3.68 -5.35
N GLY A 47 -2.11 -4.31 -5.31
CA GLY A 47 -1.85 -5.59 -5.96
C GLY A 47 -2.17 -5.56 -7.47
N SER A 48 -2.22 -6.73 -8.10
CA SER A 48 -2.53 -6.86 -9.51
C SER A 48 -3.06 -8.25 -9.85
N GLU A 49 -4.11 -8.31 -10.67
CA GLU A 49 -4.60 -9.54 -11.33
C GLU A 49 -4.61 -9.37 -12.85
N TYR A 50 -3.56 -8.73 -13.38
CA TYR A 50 -3.47 -8.38 -14.80
C TYR A 50 -3.61 -9.58 -15.76
N ARG A 51 -3.24 -10.79 -15.33
CA ARG A 51 -3.35 -12.00 -16.14
C ARG A 51 -4.80 -12.38 -16.44
N GLU A 52 -5.70 -12.02 -15.53
CA GLU A 52 -7.14 -12.24 -15.66
C GLU A 52 -7.84 -11.00 -16.27
N GLY A 53 -7.08 -9.98 -16.66
CA GLY A 53 -7.61 -8.73 -17.22
C GLY A 53 -8.29 -7.83 -16.19
N ILE A 54 -8.13 -8.09 -14.89
CA ILE A 54 -8.77 -7.34 -13.81
C ILE A 54 -7.86 -6.20 -13.36
N LEU A 55 -8.36 -4.97 -13.40
CA LEU A 55 -7.67 -3.78 -12.92
C LEU A 55 -8.02 -3.54 -11.45
N LYS A 56 -7.06 -3.76 -10.56
CA LYS A 56 -7.17 -3.40 -9.14
C LYS A 56 -6.52 -2.04 -8.87
N GLY A 57 -7.14 -1.26 -7.99
CA GLY A 57 -6.63 0.05 -7.64
C GLY A 57 -7.16 0.57 -6.30
N PHE A 58 -6.66 1.75 -5.93
CA PHE A 58 -7.22 2.56 -4.87
C PHE A 58 -7.52 3.95 -5.40
N ILE A 59 -8.71 4.48 -5.09
CA ILE A 59 -9.01 5.90 -5.19
C ILE A 59 -8.54 6.54 -3.90
N ILE A 60 -7.59 7.47 -4.01
CA ILE A 60 -7.02 8.20 -2.89
C ILE A 60 -7.59 9.61 -2.86
N ASN A 61 -8.24 9.97 -1.76
CA ASN A 61 -8.66 11.35 -1.49
C ASN A 61 -7.67 11.99 -0.51
N ILE A 62 -7.14 13.14 -0.89
CA ILE A 62 -6.24 13.95 -0.06
C ILE A 62 -6.93 15.29 0.20
N ASP A 63 -7.21 15.58 1.47
CA ASP A 63 -7.86 16.82 1.88
C ASP A 63 -7.34 17.25 3.26
N ASP A 64 -6.96 18.52 3.39
CA ASP A 64 -6.43 19.14 4.62
C ASP A 64 -5.40 18.27 5.38
N GLY A 65 -4.42 17.71 4.65
CA GLY A 65 -3.38 16.86 5.23
C GLY A 65 -3.86 15.51 5.76
N LYS A 66 -5.10 15.10 5.43
CA LYS A 66 -5.67 13.78 5.69
C LYS A 66 -5.75 12.99 4.40
N VAL A 67 -5.65 11.67 4.52
CA VAL A 67 -5.73 10.74 3.38
C VAL A 67 -6.77 9.68 3.69
N THR A 68 -7.65 9.41 2.72
CA THR A 68 -8.53 8.24 2.74
C THR A 68 -8.34 7.45 1.45
N ALA A 69 -8.58 6.15 1.51
CA ALA A 69 -8.39 5.25 0.37
C ALA A 69 -9.58 4.32 0.22
N GLY A 70 -10.17 4.29 -0.98
CA GLY A 70 -11.22 3.34 -1.36
C GLY A 70 -10.69 2.35 -2.41
N ARG A 71 -10.81 1.05 -2.16
CA ARG A 71 -10.41 0.02 -3.15
C ARG A 71 -11.39 0.02 -4.32
N VAL A 72 -10.85 -0.12 -5.53
CA VAL A 72 -11.62 -0.28 -6.76
C VAL A 72 -11.11 -1.47 -7.57
N GLU A 73 -12.02 -2.16 -8.24
CA GLU A 73 -11.72 -3.26 -9.16
C GLU A 73 -12.57 -3.03 -10.42
N LEU A 74 -11.93 -3.06 -11.58
CA LEU A 74 -12.52 -2.77 -12.89
C LEU A 74 -12.24 -3.91 -13.87
#